data_AF-A0AAV5VPG6-F1
#
_entry.id   AF-A0AAV5VPG6-F1
#
_cell.length_a   1.000
_cell.length_b   1.000
_cell.length_c   1.000
_cell.angle_alpha   90.00
_cell.angle_beta   90.00
_cell.angle_gamma   90.00
#
_symmetry.space_group_name_H-M   'P 1'
#
loop_
_entity.id
_entity.type
_entity.pdbx_description
1 polymer ?
#
loop_
_entity_poly.entity_id
_entity_poly.type
_entity_poly.pdbx_seq_one_letter_code
_entity_poly.pdbx_strand_id
1 'polypeptide(L)'
;AILNLTNSLAAPAIIWTILTAATMSLLNLVVGRAIFRFLNDQSHHISKRTRASHEQFVVALSIQAVLGQLILFAALSYVLGQFDIVRSPVMEYSIHMVSEFCIAASPLITLFYVMPYKK
;
A
#
# COMPACT_ATOMS: atom_id res chain seq x y z
N ALA A 1 -7.71 20.10 -24.57
CA ALA A 1 -6.53 19.84 -25.43
C ALA A 1 -6.09 18.42 -25.19
N ILE A 2 -6.31 17.53 -26.16
CA ILE A 2 -5.96 16.12 -26.05
C ILE A 2 -4.53 15.91 -26.56
N LEU A 3 -3.75 15.16 -25.78
CA LEU A 3 -2.48 14.49 -26.08
C LEU A 3 -1.19 15.32 -26.09
N ASN A 4 -0.49 15.21 -24.96
CA ASN A 4 0.95 14.99 -24.99
C ASN A 4 1.38 14.14 -23.78
N LEU A 5 0.81 12.93 -23.68
CA LEU A 5 1.13 11.98 -22.60
C LEU A 5 2.63 11.64 -22.59
N THR A 6 3.29 11.64 -23.75
CA THR A 6 4.73 11.37 -23.88
C THR A 6 5.63 12.62 -23.75
N ASN A 7 5.08 13.84 -23.91
CA ASN A 7 5.85 15.09 -23.76
C ASN A 7 5.69 15.74 -22.37
N SER A 8 4.78 15.23 -21.52
CA SER A 8 4.62 15.72 -20.15
C SER A 8 5.63 15.03 -19.22
N LEU A 9 6.43 15.83 -18.52
CA LEU A 9 7.39 15.38 -17.49
C LEU A 9 6.73 14.54 -16.38
N ALA A 10 5.41 14.62 -16.21
CA ALA A 10 4.67 13.89 -15.19
C ALA A 10 4.30 12.45 -15.61
N ALA A 11 4.25 12.12 -16.90
CA ALA A 11 3.94 10.77 -17.36
C ALA A 11 4.96 9.69 -16.95
N PRO A 12 6.28 9.91 -17.06
CA PRO A 12 7.25 8.93 -16.55
C PRO A 12 7.11 8.73 -15.03
N ALA A 13 6.79 9.77 -14.27
CA ALA A 13 6.58 9.67 -12.83
C ALA A 13 5.36 8.80 -12.48
N ILE A 14 4.28 8.87 -13.26
CA ILE A 14 3.08 8.06 -13.06
C ILE A 14 3.33 6.60 -13.43
N ILE A 15 3.99 6.36 -14.57
CA ILE A 15 4.39 5.01 -14.98
C ILE A 15 5.27 4.38 -13.89
N TRP A 16 6.24 5.14 -13.37
CA TRP A 16 7.09 4.71 -12.26
C TRP A 16 6.30 4.42 -10.98
N THR A 17 5.29 5.24 -10.67
CA THR A 17 4.42 5.05 -9.50
C THR A 17 3.59 3.78 -9.61
N ILE A 18 2.99 3.52 -10.78
CA ILE A 18 2.21 2.30 -11.05
C ILE A 18 3.11 1.07 -10.97
N LEU A 19 4.30 1.13 -11.59
CA LEU A 19 5.27 0.04 -11.55
C LEU A 19 5.70 -0.26 -10.10
N THR A 20 6.02 0.79 -9.33
CA THR A 20 6.43 0.64 -7.93
C THR A 20 5.30 0.06 -7.07
N ALA A 21 4.07 0.54 -7.26
CA ALA A 21 2.89 0.03 -6.55
C ALA A 21 2.62 -1.44 -6.87
N ALA A 22 2.75 -1.85 -8.15
CA ALA A 22 2.61 -3.22 -8.58
C ALA A 22 3.70 -4.13 -8.00
N THR A 23 4.96 -3.70 -8.04
CA THR A 23 6.10 -4.44 -7.46
C THR A 23 5.93 -4.62 -5.96
N MET A 24 5.51 -3.56 -5.24
CA MET A 24 5.24 -3.63 -3.80
C MET A 24 4.11 -4.61 -3.46
N SER A 25 3.01 -4.62 -4.22
CA SER A 25 1.93 -5.60 -4.05
C SER A 25 2.41 -7.03 -4.25
N LEU A 26 3.20 -7.27 -5.29
CA LEU A 26 3.74 -8.60 -5.58
C LEU A 26 4.68 -9.07 -4.45
N LEU A 27 5.58 -8.20 -4.00
CA LEU A 27 6.50 -8.50 -2.90
C LEU A 27 5.75 -8.83 -1.61
N ASN A 28 4.74 -8.03 -1.24
CA ASN A 28 3.94 -8.29 -0.05
C ASN A 28 3.20 -9.64 -0.14
N LEU A 29 2.68 -10.00 -1.31
CA LEU A 29 2.00 -11.28 -1.52
C LEU A 29 2.98 -12.46 -1.47
N VAL A 30 4.16 -12.33 -2.05
CA VAL A 30 5.20 -13.37 -2.02
C VAL A 30 5.74 -13.57 -0.62
N VAL A 31 6.10 -12.49 0.07
CA VAL A 31 6.61 -12.52 1.44
C VAL A 31 5.54 -13.04 2.40
N GLY A 32 4.30 -12.57 2.28
CA GLY A 32 3.18 -13.08 3.07
C GLY A 32 3.01 -14.59 2.90
N ARG A 33 3.02 -15.09 1.66
CA ARG A 33 2.96 -16.54 1.39
C ARG A 33 4.17 -17.30 1.93
N ALA A 34 5.37 -16.74 1.84
CA ALA A 34 6.58 -17.36 2.36
C ALA A 34 6.53 -17.50 3.88
N ILE A 35 6.07 -16.47 4.59
CA ILE A 35 5.93 -16.49 6.05
C ILE A 35 4.86 -17.48 6.48
N PHE A 36 3.68 -17.50 5.82
CA PHE A 36 2.65 -18.50 6.13
C PHE A 36 3.12 -19.94 5.88
N ARG A 37 3.86 -20.18 4.79
CA ARG A 37 4.46 -21.49 4.51
C ARG A 37 5.47 -21.89 5.57
N PHE A 38 6.37 -20.97 5.95
CA PHE A 38 7.37 -21.21 7.00
C PHE A 38 6.70 -21.52 8.35
N LEU A 39 5.65 -20.79 8.71
CA LEU A 39 4.88 -21.05 9.94
C LEU A 39 4.19 -22.42 9.92
N ASN A 40 3.72 -22.88 8.75
CA ASN A 40 3.07 -24.18 8.61
C ASN A 40 4.07 -25.34 8.71
N ASP A 41 5.23 -25.17 8.07
CA ASP A 41 6.31 -26.16 8.00
C ASP A 41 7.03 -26.34 9.36
N GLN A 42 7.26 -25.24 10.09
CA GLN A 42 7.91 -25.26 11.42
C GLN A 42 6.91 -25.33 12.59
N SER A 43 5.66 -25.74 12.34
CA SER A 43 4.59 -25.76 13.34
C SER A 43 4.90 -26.60 14.59
N HIS A 44 5.77 -27.61 14.46
CA HIS A 44 6.22 -28.45 15.57
C HIS A 44 7.40 -27.88 16.38
N HIS A 45 8.19 -26.95 15.83
CA HIS A 45 9.40 -26.42 16.47
C HIS A 45 9.24 -24.98 17.01
N ILE A 46 8.27 -24.23 16.50
CA ILE A 46 8.02 -22.84 16.92
C ILE A 46 7.06 -22.77 18.11
N SER A 47 7.43 -21.96 19.11
CA SER A 47 6.53 -21.67 20.23
C SER A 47 5.26 -20.96 19.76
N LYS A 48 4.12 -21.26 20.41
CA LYS A 48 2.83 -20.60 20.10
C LYS A 48 2.92 -19.06 20.15
N ARG A 49 3.77 -18.50 21.02
CA ARG A 49 4.00 -17.06 21.16
C ARG A 49 4.73 -16.48 19.96
N THR A 50 5.80 -17.13 19.50
CA THR A 50 6.57 -16.68 18.31
C THR A 50 5.72 -16.75 17.05
N ARG A 51 4.90 -17.81 16.91
CA ARG A 51 3.95 -17.95 15.80
C ARG A 51 2.96 -16.78 15.73
N ALA A 52 2.31 -16.46 16.86
CA ALA A 52 1.33 -15.38 16.92
C ALA A 52 1.94 -14.01 16.57
N SER A 53 3.18 -13.75 16.99
CA SER A 53 3.87 -12.50 16.67
C SER A 53 4.19 -12.38 15.17
N HIS A 54 4.61 -13.46 14.51
CA HIS A 54 4.85 -13.45 13.06
C HIS A 54 3.54 -13.30 12.27
N GLU A 55 2.47 -13.97 12.70
CA GLU A 55 1.15 -13.83 12.07
C GLU A 55 0.63 -12.40 12.17
N GLN A 56 0.74 -11.77 13.35
CA GLN A 56 0.42 -10.36 13.57
C GLN A 56 1.24 -9.42 12.66
N PHE A 57 2.54 -9.69 12.51
CA PHE A 57 3.39 -8.90 11.63
C PHE A 57 2.98 -9.02 10.16
N VAL A 58 2.65 -10.23 9.68
CA VAL A 58 2.17 -10.43 8.31
C VAL A 58 0.84 -9.73 8.07
N VAL A 59 -0.09 -9.78 9.04
CA VAL A 59 -1.36 -9.07 8.94
C VAL A 59 -1.13 -7.56 8.89
N ALA A 60 -0.28 -7.01 9.77
CA ALA A 60 0.05 -5.58 9.76
C ALA A 60 0.67 -5.15 8.42
N LEU A 61 1.64 -5.93 7.91
CA LEU A 61 2.29 -5.66 6.62
C LEU A 61 1.31 -5.75 5.45
N SER A 62 0.35 -6.69 5.51
CA SER A 62 -0.70 -6.84 4.49
C SER A 62 -1.65 -5.64 4.48
N ILE A 63 -2.04 -5.13 5.65
CA ILE A 63 -2.89 -3.93 5.75
C ILE A 63 -2.10 -2.69 5.27
N GLN A 64 -0.84 -2.53 5.69
CA GLN A 64 0.03 -1.45 5.20
C GLN A 64 0.23 -1.53 3.67
N ALA A 65 0.32 -2.73 3.10
CA ALA A 65 0.41 -2.92 1.65
C ALA A 65 -0.85 -2.43 0.93
N VAL A 66 -2.03 -2.75 1.46
CA VAL A 66 -3.32 -2.29 0.92
C VAL A 66 -3.44 -0.77 1.03
N LEU A 67 -3.03 -0.16 2.14
CA LEU A 67 -2.98 1.30 2.25
C LEU A 67 -2.01 1.92 1.25
N GLY A 68 -0.86 1.30 1.03
CA GLY A 68 0.11 1.74 0.03
C GLY A 68 -0.47 1.77 -1.39
N GLN A 69 -1.46 0.91 -1.70
CA GLN A 69 -2.14 0.94 -3.00
C GLN A 69 -3.04 2.15 -3.21
N LEU A 70 -3.39 2.89 -2.15
CA LEU A 70 -4.15 4.14 -2.29
C LEU A 70 -3.37 5.20 -3.09
N ILE A 71 -2.06 5.05 -3.28
CA ILE A 71 -1.27 5.88 -4.21
C ILE A 71 -1.80 5.79 -5.66
N LEU A 72 -2.42 4.67 -6.04
CA LEU A 72 -3.03 4.50 -7.37
C LEU A 72 -4.21 5.45 -7.59
N PHE A 73 -4.86 5.93 -6.52
CA PHE A 73 -5.89 6.95 -6.60
C PHE A 73 -5.35 8.28 -7.15
N ALA A 74 -4.11 8.64 -6.78
CA ALA A 74 -3.45 9.84 -7.31
C ALA A 74 -3.13 9.68 -8.81
N ALA A 75 -2.65 8.50 -9.21
CA ALA A 75 -2.41 8.17 -10.62
C ALA A 75 -3.71 8.23 -11.44
N LEU A 76 -4.81 7.67 -10.91
CA LEU A 76 -6.12 7.70 -11.56
C LEU A 76 -6.65 9.14 -11.70
N SER A 77 -6.58 9.93 -10.62
CA SER A 77 -7.04 11.31 -10.60
C SER A 77 -6.29 12.17 -11.63
N TYR A 78 -4.97 11.95 -11.78
CA TYR A 78 -4.19 12.62 -12.82
C TYR A 78 -4.67 12.23 -14.21
N VAL A 79 -4.87 10.93 -14.49
CA VAL A 79 -5.35 10.46 -15.79
C VAL A 79 -6.72 11.07 -16.10
N LEU A 80 -7.65 11.09 -15.14
CA LEU A 80 -8.96 11.71 -15.27
C LEU A 80 -8.88 13.23 -15.54
N GLY A 81 -7.95 13.93 -14.88
CA GLY A 81 -7.67 15.34 -15.14
C GLY A 81 -7.12 15.59 -16.55
N GLN A 82 -6.33 14.66 -17.10
CA GLN A 82 -5.81 14.76 -18.47
C GLN A 82 -6.88 14.58 -19.55
N PHE A 83 -7.92 13.78 -19.26
CA PHE A 83 -9.07 13.61 -20.16
C PHE A 83 -10.11 14.73 -20.04
N ASP A 84 -9.87 15.73 -19.18
CA ASP A 84 -10.77 16.87 -18.91
C ASP A 84 -12.17 16.42 -18.42
N ILE A 85 -12.28 15.17 -17.91
CA ILE A 85 -13.54 14.59 -17.42
C ILE A 85 -13.92 15.21 -16.08
N VAL A 86 -12.93 15.44 -15.22
CA VAL A 86 -13.13 16.02 -13.88
C VAL A 86 -11.97 16.96 -13.58
N ARG A 87 -12.18 18.27 -13.71
CA ARG A 87 -11.22 19.29 -13.25
C ARG A 87 -11.86 20.11 -12.15
N SER A 88 -11.82 19.58 -10.94
CA SER A 88 -12.41 20.21 -9.76
C SER A 88 -11.36 20.35 -8.65
N PRO A 89 -11.30 21.48 -7.92
CA PRO A 89 -10.44 21.66 -6.75
C PRO A 89 -10.62 20.55 -5.70
N VAL A 90 -11.82 19.97 -5.63
CA VAL A 90 -12.15 18.86 -4.73
C VAL A 90 -11.30 17.62 -5.04
N MET A 91 -11.02 17.36 -6.32
CA MET A 91 -10.22 16.21 -6.73
C MET A 91 -8.76 16.37 -6.31
N GLU A 92 -8.19 17.56 -6.47
CA GLU A 92 -6.82 17.85 -6.02
C GLU A 92 -6.69 17.73 -4.50
N TYR A 93 -7.63 18.30 -3.74
CA TYR A 93 -7.66 18.16 -2.28
C TYR A 93 -7.83 16.71 -1.81
N SER A 94 -8.62 15.91 -2.52
CA SER A 94 -8.85 14.50 -2.14
C SER A 94 -7.58 13.66 -2.17
N ILE A 95 -6.63 13.94 -3.08
CA ILE A 95 -5.34 13.24 -3.15
C ILE A 95 -4.51 13.51 -1.89
N HIS A 96 -4.48 14.76 -1.43
CA HIS A 96 -3.78 15.16 -0.21
C HIS A 96 -4.41 14.51 1.03
N MET A 97 -5.74 14.54 1.14
CA MET A 97 -6.46 13.92 2.26
C MET A 97 -6.20 12.41 2.36
N VAL A 98 -6.21 11.70 1.22
CA VAL A 98 -5.92 10.26 1.18
C VAL A 98 -4.47 9.98 1.59
N SER A 99 -3.52 10.79 1.15
CA SER A 99 -2.11 10.65 1.53
C SER A 99 -1.89 10.83 3.03
N GLU A 100 -2.49 11.87 3.62
CA GLU A 100 -2.44 12.13 5.07
C GLU A 100 -3.06 10.98 5.87
N PHE A 101 -4.19 10.45 5.40
CA PHE A 101 -4.82 9.28 5.99
C PHE A 101 -3.89 8.05 5.97
N CYS A 102 -3.22 7.78 4.85
CA CYS A 102 -2.26 6.67 4.75
C CYS A 102 -1.10 6.80 5.75
N ILE A 103 -0.54 8.01 5.88
CA ILE A 103 0.57 8.29 6.81
C ILE A 103 0.10 8.12 8.26
N ALA A 104 -1.09 8.61 8.60
CA ALA A 104 -1.65 8.49 9.95
C ALA A 104 -2.07 7.05 10.30
N ALA A 105 -2.58 6.29 9.33
CA ALA A 105 -3.03 4.91 9.54
C ALA A 105 -1.87 3.93 9.72
N SER A 106 -0.70 4.18 9.11
CA SER A 106 0.48 3.31 9.23
C SER A 106 0.93 3.04 10.68
N PRO A 107 1.19 4.05 11.54
CA PRO A 107 1.54 3.83 12.95
C PRO A 107 0.37 3.26 13.76
N LEU A 108 -0.88 3.59 13.43
CA LEU A 108 -2.06 3.02 14.10
C LEU A 108 -2.16 1.51 13.86
N ILE A 109 -1.96 1.05 12.63
CA ILE A 109 -1.96 -0.38 12.30
C ILE A 109 -0.86 -1.11 13.07
N THR A 110 0.34 -0.54 13.11
CA THR A 110 1.44 -1.11 13.89
C THR A 110 1.07 -1.19 15.37
N LEU A 111 0.47 -0.14 15.95
CA LEU A 111 0.06 -0.11 17.36
C LEU A 111 -1.05 -1.13 17.69
N PHE A 112 -2.02 -1.32 16.79
CA PHE A 112 -3.14 -2.25 17.02
C PHE A 112 -2.78 -3.72 16.81
N TYR A 113 -1.91 -4.02 15.85
CA TYR A 113 -1.59 -5.38 15.42
C TYR A 113 -0.24 -5.90 15.95
N VAL A 114 0.80 -5.07 16.09
CA VAL A 114 2.11 -5.53 16.56
C VAL A 114 2.15 -5.46 18.08
N MET A 115 2.10 -6.63 18.72
CA MET A 115 1.97 -6.76 20.16
C MET A 115 3.33 -6.89 20.85
N PRO A 116 3.84 -5.79 21.43
CA PRO A 116 4.35 -5.85 22.80
C PRO A 116 3.57 -4.93 23.76
N TYR A 117 2.59 -4.17 23.26
CA TYR A 117 1.91 -3.11 24.00
C TYR A 117 0.50 -3.45 24.53
N LYS A 118 -0.13 -4.53 24.07
CA LYS A 118 -1.31 -5.09 24.75
C LYS A 118 -0.81 -5.94 25.92
N LYS A 119 -0.72 -5.32 27.08
CA LYS A 119 -0.81 -6.05 28.35
C LYS A 119 -2.23 -6.56 28.52
#